data_AF-A0AAE4WDF6-F1
#
_entry.id   AF-A0AAE4WDF6-F1
#
_cell.length_a   1.000
_cell.length_b   1.000
_cell.length_c   1.000
_cell.angle_alpha   90.00
_cell.angle_beta   90.00
_cell.angle_gamma   90.00
#
_symmetry.space_group_name_H-M   'P 1'
#
loop_
_entity.id
_entity.type
_entity.pdbx_description
1 polymer ?
#
loop_
_entity_poly.entity_id
_entity_poly.type
_entity_poly.pdbx_seq_one_letter_code
_entity_poly.pdbx_strand_id
1 'polypeptide(L)' 'MSDLSLAQNHALDLARTLMVPVTLFEIDGEIGVMPSAEYDGDEDAIINDYDPWEIMASSR' A
#
# COMPACT_ATOMS: atom_id res chain seq x y z
N MET A 1 5.99 12.70 10.11
CA MET A 1 4.52 12.48 10.03
C MET A 1 3.95 12.78 8.65
N SER A 2 4.57 13.64 7.83
CA SER A 2 4.08 13.95 6.48
C SER A 2 4.31 12.81 5.47
N ASP A 3 5.47 12.13 5.54
CA ASP A 3 5.87 11.14 4.53
C ASP A 3 5.00 9.88 4.55
N LEU A 4 4.61 9.39 5.74
CA LEU A 4 3.72 8.23 5.86
C LEU A 4 2.33 8.53 5.27
N SER A 5 1.74 9.67 5.60
CA SER A 5 0.43 10.03 5.05
C SER A 5 0.46 10.19 3.52
N LEU A 6 1.57 10.71 2.98
CA LEU A 6 1.76 10.83 1.54
C LEU A 6 1.88 9.44 0.89
N ALA A 7 2.66 8.55 1.49
CA ALA A 7 2.81 7.18 1.00
C ALA A 7 1.50 6.38 1.07
N GLN A 8 0.71 6.54 2.13
CA GLN A 8 -0.61 5.92 2.26
C GLN A 8 -1.58 6.38 1.16
N ASN A 9 -1.60 7.69 0.86
CA ASN A 9 -2.41 8.22 -0.24
C ASN A 9 -1.94 7.69 -1.60
N HIS A 10 -0.62 7.64 -1.82
CA HIS A 10 -0.05 7.13 -3.06
C HIS A 10 -0.33 5.64 -3.26
N ALA A 11 -0.22 4.82 -2.20
CA ALA A 11 -0.56 3.40 -2.22
C ALA A 11 -2.05 3.18 -2.51
N LEU A 12 -2.93 3.97 -1.89
CA LEU A 12 -4.37 3.94 -2.15
C LEU A 12 -4.71 4.27 -3.61
N ASP A 13 -4.11 5.33 -4.15
CA ASP A 13 -4.32 5.76 -5.54
C ASP A 13 -3.74 4.74 -6.54
N LEU A 14 -2.59 4.14 -6.22
CA LEU A 14 -1.97 3.09 -7.03
C LEU A 14 -2.87 1.85 -7.09
N ALA A 15 -3.37 1.37 -5.94
CA ALA A 15 -4.27 0.23 -5.86
C ALA A 15 -5.53 0.44 -6.71
N ARG A 16 -6.14 1.62 -6.61
CA ARG A 16 -7.33 2.01 -7.41
C ARG A 16 -7.04 2.11 -8.91
N THR A 17 -5.88 2.64 -9.28
CA THR A 17 -5.51 2.87 -10.68
C THR A 17 -5.18 1.55 -11.38
N LEU A 18 -4.41 0.68 -10.71
CA LEU A 18 -3.99 -0.60 -11.27
C LEU A 18 -5.02 -1.71 -11.08
N MET A 19 -5.98 -1.54 -10.16
CA MET A 19 -6.95 -2.57 -9.76
C MET A 19 -6.27 -3.86 -9.28
N VAL A 20 -5.17 -3.72 -8.54
CA VAL A 20 -4.45 -4.82 -7.88
C VAL A 20 -4.15 -4.45 -6.42
N PRO A 21 -4.01 -5.43 -5.51
CA PRO A 21 -3.53 -5.18 -4.15
C PRO A 21 -2.16 -4.54 -4.14
N VAL A 22 -1.96 -3.57 -3.24
CA VAL A 22 -0.70 -2.84 -3.06
C VAL A 22 -0.28 -2.91 -1.61
N THR A 23 0.99 -3.21 -1.38
CA THR A 23 1.61 -3.28 -0.05
C THR A 23 2.42 -2.03 0.21
N LEU A 24 2.17 -1.40 1.35
CA LEU A 24 2.96 -0.32 1.93
C LEU A 24 3.80 -0.91 3.06
N PHE A 25 5.11 -0.72 3.00
CA PHE A 25 6.05 -1.29 3.96
C PHE A 25 7.15 -0.29 4.32
N GLU A 26 7.85 -0.53 5.43
CA GLU A 26 9.00 0.27 5.87
C GLU A 26 10.19 -0.63 6.15
N ILE A 27 11.34 -0.30 5.55
CA ILE A 27 12.62 -0.99 5.77
C ILE A 27 13.67 0.06 6.08
N ASP A 28 14.38 -0.11 7.20
CA ASP A 28 15.46 0.78 7.64
C ASP A 28 15.07 2.29 7.68
N GLY A 29 13.80 2.58 7.96
CA GLY A 29 13.26 3.94 8.03
C GLY A 29 12.87 4.55 6.68
N GLU A 30 12.96 3.79 5.59
CA GLU A 30 12.49 4.17 4.26
C GLU A 30 11.15 3.49 3.93
N ILE A 31 10.24 4.26 3.33
CA ILE A 31 8.89 3.78 2.99
C ILE A 31 8.85 3.33 1.53
N GLY A 32 8.42 2.09 1.31
CA GLY A 32 8.23 1.49 -0.01
C GLY A 32 6.76 1.19 -0.30
N VAL A 33 6.39 1.23 -1.58
CA VAL A 33 5.05 0.87 -2.08
C VAL A 33 5.21 0.06 -3.37
N MET A 34 4.57 -1.10 -3.44
CA MET A 34 4.54 -1.93 -4.66
C MET A 34 3.31 -2.85 -4.71
N PRO A 35 2.95 -3.42 -5.87
CA PRO A 35 1.92 -4.46 -5.94
C PRO A 35 2.23 -5.60 -4.96
N SER A 36 1.23 -6.06 -4.20
CA SER A 36 1.45 -7.08 -3.17
C SER A 36 1.99 -8.40 -3.74
N ALA A 37 1.70 -8.70 -5.01
CA ALA A 37 2.24 -9.88 -5.69
C ALA A 37 3.74 -9.79 -6.00
N GLU A 38 4.33 -8.59 -5.95
CA GLU A 38 5.76 -8.33 -6.13
C GLU A 38 6.51 -8.23 -4.80
N TYR A 39 5.79 -8.12 -3.67
CA TYR A 39 6.39 -8.05 -2.35
C TYR A 39 6.81 -9.45 -1.87
N ASP A 40 8.10 -9.65 -1.66
CA ASP A 40 8.71 -10.87 -1.13
C ASP A 40 9.46 -10.63 0.20
N GLY A 41 9.23 -9.46 0.81
CA GLY A 41 9.85 -9.04 2.06
C GLY A 41 9.23 -9.66 3.32
N ASP A 42 9.61 -9.10 4.47
CA ASP A 42 9.12 -9.54 5.78
C ASP A 42 7.71 -9.01 6.06
N GLU A 43 6.80 -9.88 6.51
CA GLU A 43 5.45 -9.47 6.93
C GLU A 43 5.49 -8.44 8.07
N ASP A 44 6.52 -8.50 8.93
CA ASP A 44 6.70 -7.54 10.03
C ASP A 44 7.06 -6.12 9.54
N ALA A 45 7.54 -5.99 8.29
CA ALA A 45 7.83 -4.71 7.67
C ALA A 45 6.59 -4.08 7.00
N ILE A 46 5.48 -4.82 6.87
CA ILE A 46 4.25 -4.32 6.26
C ILE A 46 3.57 -3.33 7.21
N ILE A 47 3.35 -2.11 6.73
CA ILE A 47 2.56 -1.09 7.43
C ILE A 47 1.07 -1.30 7.14
N ASN A 48 0.72 -1.51 5.87
CA ASN A 48 -0.65 -1.73 5.45
C ASN A 48 -0.75 -2.35 4.05
N ASP A 49 -1.81 -3.13 3.83
CA ASP A 49 -2.22 -3.59 2.50
C ASP A 49 -3.49 -2.87 2.03
N TYR A 50 -3.50 -2.55 0.75
CA TYR A 50 -4.59 -1.84 0.09
C TYR A 50 -5.23 -2.76 -0.94
N ASP A 51 -6.34 -3.37 -0.56
CA ASP A 51 -7.17 -4.16 -1.49
C ASP A 51 -8.09 -3.23 -2.29
N PRO A 52 -7.94 -3.17 -3.63
CA PRO A 52 -8.74 -2.28 -4.48
C PRO A 52 -10.24 -2.59 -4.44
N TRP A 53 -10.64 -3.84 -4.23
CA TRP A 53 -12.05 -4.23 -4.18
C TRP A 53 -12.72 -3.80 -2.88
N GLU A 54 -12.02 -3.93 -1.74
CA GLU A 54 -12.48 -3.43 -0.43
C GLU A 54 -12.59 -1.90 -0.42
N ILE A 55 -11.63 -1.21 -1.03
CA ILE A 55 -11.63 0.25 -1.18
C ILE A 55 -12.84 0.73 -1.98
N MET A 56 -13.14 0.05 -3.09
CA MET A 56 -14.27 0.42 -3.96
C MET A 56 -15.61 0.09 -3.32
N ALA A 57 -15.70 -1.01 -2.55
CA ALA A 57 -16.90 -1.36 -1.80
C ALA A 57 -17.22 -0.34 -0.70
N SER A 58 -16.19 0.18 -0.03
CA SER A 58 -16.32 1.19 1.03
C SER A 58 -16.68 2.59 0.53
N SER A 59 -16.58 2.83 -0.79
CA SER A 59 -16.90 4.12 -1.41
C SER A 59 -18.38 4.22 -1.88
N ARG A 60 -19.20 3.21 -1.58
CA ARG A 60 -20.62 3.13 -1.95
C ARG A 60 -21.53 3.31 -0.73
#